data_AF-A0A820LR22-F1
#
_entry.id   AF-A0A820LR22-F1
#
_cell.length_a   1.000
_cell.length_b   1.000
_cell.length_c   1.000
_cell.angle_alpha   90.00
_cell.angle_beta   90.00
_cell.angle_gamma   90.00
#
_symmetry.space_group_name_H-M   'P 1'
#
loop_
_entity.id
_entity.type
_entity.pdbx_description
1 polymer ?
#
loop_
_entity_poly.entity_id
_entity_poly.type
_entity_poly.pdbx_seq_one_letter_code
_entity_poly.pdbx_strand_id
1 'polypeptide(L)'
;FISLLTSKSAIDALKLVRTECDYVINNLSLLQKNFPKHVKLDEFESMQVNQTSTTHMYLTDTWKNNLRQGIKTQFIDVGRGWYNINESDFHIYKVSKLKKFIERVKFMMQDTLRFLVQESCQNYVRMITDACTPILHLKEDFKWAKDDLTNSPYKPPKN
;
A
#
# COMPACT_ATOMS: atom_id res chain seq x y z
N PHE A 1 28.65 -17.54 12.35
CA PHE A 1 27.80 -16.34 12.54
C PHE A 1 26.53 -16.46 11.68
N ILE A 2 25.34 -16.50 12.29
CA ILE A 2 24.05 -16.86 11.64
C ILE A 2 23.31 -15.63 11.04
N SER A 3 23.82 -14.41 11.28
CA SER A 3 23.16 -13.16 10.88
C SER A 3 23.21 -12.89 9.36
N LEU A 4 22.17 -12.22 8.85
CA LEU A 4 22.09 -11.63 7.50
C LEU A 4 22.62 -10.20 7.42
N LEU A 5 22.94 -9.59 8.56
CA LEU A 5 23.47 -8.23 8.65
C LEU A 5 25.01 -8.27 8.72
N THR A 6 25.61 -9.03 7.81
CA THR A 6 27.06 -9.31 7.85
C THR A 6 27.86 -8.44 6.88
N SER A 7 27.20 -7.59 6.10
CA SER A 7 27.86 -6.63 5.20
C SER A 7 27.10 -5.31 5.17
N LYS A 8 27.84 -4.23 4.91
CA LYS A 8 27.29 -2.88 4.70
C LYS A 8 26.23 -2.88 3.59
N SER A 9 26.53 -3.52 2.46
CA SER A 9 25.59 -3.69 1.34
C SER A 9 24.26 -4.32 1.77
N ALA A 10 24.28 -5.36 2.60
CA ALA A 10 23.05 -6.00 3.06
C ALA A 10 22.23 -5.10 4.00
N ILE A 11 22.89 -4.31 4.84
CA ILE A 11 22.24 -3.34 5.73
C ILE A 11 21.61 -2.21 4.89
N ASP A 12 22.38 -1.65 3.95
CA ASP A 12 21.92 -0.55 3.12
C ASP A 12 20.80 -0.99 2.16
N ALA A 13 20.85 -2.22 1.64
CA ALA A 13 19.76 -2.80 0.86
C ALA A 13 18.47 -2.99 1.70
N LEU A 14 18.59 -3.43 2.95
CA LEU A 14 17.41 -3.56 3.84
C LEU A 14 16.82 -2.20 4.19
N LYS A 15 17.65 -1.17 4.41
CA LYS A 15 17.17 0.19 4.62
C LYS A 15 16.39 0.68 3.41
N LEU A 16 16.92 0.48 2.19
CA LEU A 16 16.23 0.83 0.95
C LEU A 16 14.87 0.11 0.84
N VAL A 17 14.85 -1.21 1.04
CA VAL A 17 13.61 -1.99 1.00
C VAL A 17 12.59 -1.46 2.00
N ARG A 18 13.05 -1.12 3.21
CA ARG A 18 12.18 -0.55 4.24
C ARG A 18 11.60 0.81 3.81
N THR A 19 12.43 1.71 3.27
CA THR A 19 11.98 3.01 2.76
C THR A 19 10.93 2.86 1.67
N GLU A 20 11.13 1.95 0.70
CA GLU A 20 10.14 1.69 -0.36
C GLU A 20 8.83 1.11 0.21
N CYS A 21 8.91 0.26 1.23
CA CYS A 21 7.72 -0.28 1.91
C CYS A 21 6.96 0.81 2.69
N ASP A 22 7.68 1.65 3.44
CA ASP A 22 7.10 2.75 4.21
C ASP A 22 6.47 3.79 3.27
N TYR A 23 7.04 4.01 2.06
CA TYR A 23 6.41 4.87 1.05
C TYR A 23 5.03 4.35 0.65
N VAL A 24 4.90 3.05 0.35
CA VAL A 24 3.62 2.43 -0.02
C VAL A 24 2.57 2.60 1.08
N ILE A 25 2.94 2.36 2.34
CA ILE A 25 2.01 2.46 3.47
C ILE A 25 1.52 3.91 3.67
N ASN A 26 2.43 4.88 3.57
CA ASN A 26 2.14 6.26 3.94
C ASN A 26 1.51 7.08 2.80
N ASN A 27 1.74 6.69 1.54
CA ASN A 27 1.38 7.53 0.39
C ASN A 27 0.37 6.89 -0.57
N LEU A 28 0.11 5.58 -0.46
CA LEU A 28 -0.87 4.91 -1.31
C LEU A 28 -2.12 4.54 -0.53
N SER A 29 -3.22 4.39 -1.26
CA SER A 29 -4.49 3.88 -0.76
C SER A 29 -5.20 3.18 -1.92
N LEU A 30 -5.79 2.01 -1.67
CA LEU A 30 -6.55 1.29 -2.70
C LEU A 30 -7.85 2.01 -3.04
N LEU A 31 -8.43 2.70 -2.06
CA LEU A 31 -9.71 3.37 -2.17
C LEU A 31 -9.55 4.86 -1.90
N GLN A 32 -10.30 5.66 -2.65
CA GLN A 32 -10.29 7.10 -2.47
C GLN A 32 -11.13 7.46 -1.23
N LYS A 33 -10.52 8.21 -0.31
CA LYS A 33 -11.16 8.66 0.94
C LYS A 33 -11.49 10.15 0.98
N ASN A 34 -10.81 10.96 0.17
CA ASN A 34 -10.95 12.41 0.19
C ASN A 34 -11.67 12.89 -1.07
N PHE A 35 -12.78 13.60 -0.88
CA PHE A 35 -13.58 14.20 -1.93
C PHE A 35 -13.63 15.72 -1.73
N PRO A 36 -13.03 16.51 -2.62
CA PRO A 36 -12.94 17.97 -2.44
C PRO A 36 -14.30 18.67 -2.61
N LYS A 37 -15.27 18.00 -3.25
CA LYS A 37 -16.63 18.46 -3.47
C LYS A 37 -17.58 17.27 -3.49
N HIS A 38 -18.87 17.55 -3.43
CA HIS A 38 -19.91 16.55 -3.70
C HIS A 38 -19.71 15.97 -5.10
N VAL A 39 -19.82 14.66 -5.22
CA VAL A 39 -19.69 13.93 -6.49
C VAL A 39 -20.96 13.15 -6.74
N LYS A 40 -21.29 12.94 -8.02
CA LYS A 40 -22.36 12.03 -8.38
C LYS A 40 -21.94 10.59 -8.11
N LEU A 41 -22.90 9.68 -8.06
CA LEU A 41 -22.63 8.27 -7.72
C LEU A 41 -21.79 7.56 -8.79
N ASP A 42 -22.05 7.84 -10.06
CA ASP A 42 -21.29 7.35 -11.20
C ASP A 42 -19.85 7.90 -11.22
N GLU A 43 -19.68 9.18 -10.91
CA GLU A 43 -18.36 9.79 -10.72
C GLU A 43 -17.62 9.15 -9.54
N PHE A 44 -18.30 8.93 -8.41
CA PHE A 44 -17.72 8.26 -7.25
C PHE A 44 -17.21 6.86 -7.58
N GLU A 45 -18.02 6.04 -8.25
CA GLU A 45 -17.63 4.70 -8.68
C GLU A 45 -16.40 4.75 -9.60
N SER A 46 -16.43 5.65 -10.59
CA SER A 46 -15.31 5.86 -11.51
C SER A 46 -14.03 6.26 -10.78
N MET A 47 -14.12 7.13 -9.77
CA MET A 47 -12.98 7.55 -8.94
C MET A 47 -12.41 6.38 -8.13
N GLN A 48 -13.25 5.51 -7.56
CA GLN A 48 -12.77 4.32 -6.82
C GLN A 48 -12.05 3.32 -7.74
N VAL A 49 -12.62 3.06 -8.92
CA VAL A 49 -12.01 2.18 -9.93
C VAL A 49 -10.66 2.73 -10.40
N ASN A 50 -10.60 4.03 -10.67
CA ASN A 50 -9.37 4.71 -11.07
C ASN A 50 -8.30 4.63 -9.98
N GLN A 51 -8.64 4.95 -8.72
CA GLN A 51 -7.71 4.89 -7.59
C GLN A 51 -7.15 3.47 -7.39
N THR A 52 -8.02 2.46 -7.48
CA THR A 52 -7.62 1.05 -7.39
C THR A 52 -6.65 0.69 -8.52
N SER A 53 -6.98 1.08 -9.76
CA SER A 53 -6.16 0.78 -10.95
C SER A 53 -4.80 1.46 -10.91
N THR A 54 -4.74 2.74 -10.52
CA THR A 54 -3.48 3.47 -10.35
C THR A 54 -2.61 2.85 -9.26
N THR A 55 -3.20 2.48 -8.13
CA THR A 55 -2.46 1.83 -7.03
C THR A 55 -1.95 0.46 -7.47
N HIS A 56 -2.77 -0.33 -8.17
CA HIS A 56 -2.36 -1.62 -8.71
C HIS A 56 -1.16 -1.49 -9.65
N MET A 57 -1.22 -0.59 -10.64
CA MET A 57 -0.13 -0.34 -11.59
C MET A 57 1.16 0.10 -10.87
N TYR A 58 1.05 0.97 -9.87
CA TYR A 58 2.20 1.37 -9.06
C TYR A 58 2.84 0.16 -8.36
N LEU A 59 2.04 -0.69 -7.70
CA LEU A 59 2.54 -1.85 -6.97
C LEU A 59 3.17 -2.90 -7.88
N THR A 60 2.57 -3.15 -9.05
CA THR A 60 3.04 -4.19 -9.98
C THR A 60 4.25 -3.73 -10.79
N ASP A 61 4.34 -2.46 -11.14
CA ASP A 61 5.36 -1.96 -12.07
C ASP A 61 6.41 -1.14 -11.34
N THR A 62 6.00 0.00 -10.74
CA THR A 62 6.93 0.96 -10.13
C THR A 62 7.61 0.39 -8.89
N TRP A 63 6.83 -0.03 -7.89
CA TRP A 63 7.36 -0.50 -6.61
C TRP A 63 8.25 -1.72 -6.76
N LYS A 64 7.79 -2.71 -7.54
CA LYS A 64 8.56 -3.91 -7.87
C LYS A 64 9.89 -3.56 -8.57
N ASN A 65 9.88 -2.63 -9.51
CA ASN A 65 11.09 -2.21 -10.22
C ASN A 65 12.05 -1.42 -9.32
N ASN A 66 11.55 -0.52 -8.47
CA ASN A 66 12.37 0.23 -7.52
C ASN A 66 13.10 -0.71 -6.57
N LEU A 67 12.39 -1.68 -5.98
CA LEU A 67 12.99 -2.70 -5.12
C LEU A 67 14.05 -3.51 -5.87
N ARG A 68 13.72 -3.97 -7.09
CA ARG A 68 14.67 -4.76 -7.92
C ARG A 68 15.95 -3.98 -8.18
N GLN A 69 15.83 -2.74 -8.67
CA GLN A 69 16.99 -1.92 -9.01
C GLN A 69 17.77 -1.51 -7.77
N GLY A 70 17.08 -1.07 -6.72
CA GLY A 70 17.69 -0.68 -5.46
C GLY A 70 18.50 -1.81 -4.83
N ILE A 71 17.93 -3.01 -4.75
CA ILE A 71 18.64 -4.20 -4.25
C ILE A 71 19.84 -4.53 -5.15
N LYS A 72 19.66 -4.54 -6.48
CA LYS A 72 20.74 -4.84 -7.42
C LYS A 72 21.93 -3.90 -7.25
N THR A 73 21.69 -2.59 -7.15
CA THR A 73 22.73 -1.58 -6.97
C THR A 73 23.54 -1.81 -5.69
N GLN A 74 22.94 -2.30 -4.61
CA GLN A 74 23.68 -2.57 -3.37
C GLN A 74 24.60 -3.80 -3.45
N PHE A 75 24.27 -4.77 -4.30
CA PHE A 75 24.99 -6.04 -4.39
C PHE A 75 25.86 -6.20 -5.65
N ILE A 76 25.78 -5.28 -6.61
CA ILE A 76 26.51 -5.39 -7.89
C ILE A 76 28.03 -5.44 -7.70
N ASP A 77 28.56 -4.66 -6.75
CA ASP A 77 29.99 -4.57 -6.47
C ASP A 77 30.47 -5.57 -5.41
N VAL A 78 29.58 -6.38 -4.84
CA VAL A 78 29.96 -7.38 -3.82
C VAL A 78 30.78 -8.52 -4.41
N GLY A 79 30.67 -8.77 -5.72
CA GLY A 79 31.46 -9.78 -6.41
C GLY A 79 31.17 -11.22 -5.92
N ARG A 80 32.22 -12.02 -5.75
CA ARG A 80 32.11 -13.42 -5.29
C ARG A 80 31.89 -13.48 -3.79
N GLY A 81 30.88 -14.23 -3.33
CA GLY A 81 30.62 -14.45 -1.91
C GLY A 81 29.15 -14.77 -1.62
N TRP A 82 28.77 -14.68 -0.33
CA TRP A 82 27.45 -15.08 0.15
C TRP A 82 26.25 -14.32 -0.44
N TYR A 83 26.49 -13.16 -1.06
CA TYR A 83 25.48 -12.30 -1.69
C TYR A 83 25.67 -12.16 -3.21
N ASN A 84 26.31 -13.14 -3.85
CA ASN A 84 26.54 -13.13 -5.30
C ASN A 84 25.21 -13.10 -6.08
N ILE A 85 24.87 -11.97 -6.68
CA ILE A 85 23.68 -11.82 -7.52
C ILE A 85 23.80 -12.47 -8.90
N ASN A 86 25.03 -12.84 -9.28
CA ASN A 86 25.33 -13.56 -10.52
C ASN A 86 25.45 -15.08 -10.29
N GLU A 87 24.96 -15.59 -9.15
CA GLU A 87 24.96 -17.02 -8.87
C GLU A 87 24.01 -17.76 -9.82
N SER A 88 24.56 -18.66 -10.64
CA SER A 88 23.81 -19.45 -11.62
C SER A 88 23.51 -20.85 -11.12
N ASP A 89 24.22 -21.35 -10.09
CA ASP A 89 23.95 -22.64 -9.49
C ASP A 89 22.81 -22.53 -8.47
N PHE A 90 21.71 -23.21 -8.75
CA PHE A 90 20.52 -23.21 -7.91
C PHE A 90 20.73 -23.83 -6.52
N HIS A 91 21.59 -24.85 -6.40
CA HIS A 91 21.90 -25.47 -5.11
C HIS A 91 22.71 -24.51 -4.24
N ILE A 92 23.67 -23.80 -4.83
CA ILE A 92 24.44 -22.75 -4.13
C ILE A 92 23.51 -21.60 -3.73
N TYR A 93 22.64 -21.14 -4.64
CA TYR A 93 21.67 -20.11 -4.33
C TYR A 93 20.77 -20.49 -3.14
N LYS A 94 20.25 -21.72 -3.10
CA LYS A 94 19.37 -22.20 -2.01
C LYS A 94 20.00 -22.10 -0.63
N VAL A 95 21.31 -22.32 -0.50
CA VAL A 95 22.02 -22.25 0.79
C VAL A 95 22.66 -20.87 1.04
N SER A 96 22.61 -19.96 0.07
CA SER A 96 23.22 -18.64 0.14
C SER A 96 22.53 -17.70 1.14
N LYS A 97 23.26 -16.66 1.57
CA LYS A 97 22.66 -15.55 2.33
C LYS A 97 21.77 -14.67 1.44
N LEU A 98 22.04 -14.62 0.13
CA LEU A 98 21.19 -13.91 -0.83
C LEU A 98 19.76 -14.46 -0.83
N LYS A 99 19.57 -15.78 -0.87
CA LYS A 99 18.21 -16.38 -0.81
C LYS A 99 17.48 -15.97 0.46
N LYS A 100 18.14 -16.09 1.62
CA LYS A 100 17.56 -15.69 2.91
C LYS A 100 17.22 -14.19 2.95
N PHE A 101 18.05 -13.35 2.34
CA PHE A 101 17.78 -11.92 2.19
C PHE A 101 16.53 -11.67 1.34
N ILE A 102 16.43 -12.28 0.15
CA ILE A 102 15.28 -12.11 -0.76
C ILE A 102 13.99 -12.65 -0.13
N GLU A 103 14.06 -13.73 0.64
CA GLU A 103 12.89 -14.24 1.38
C GLU A 103 12.41 -13.23 2.43
N ARG A 104 13.34 -12.55 3.13
CA ARG A 104 12.99 -11.46 4.04
C ARG A 104 12.35 -10.28 3.31
N VAL A 105 12.89 -9.87 2.16
CA VAL A 105 12.29 -8.82 1.33
C VAL A 105 10.86 -9.19 0.95
N LYS A 106 10.64 -10.43 0.51
CA LYS A 106 9.30 -10.93 0.18
C LYS A 106 8.34 -10.82 1.36
N PHE A 107 8.75 -11.22 2.57
CA PHE A 107 7.89 -11.05 3.75
C PHE A 107 7.59 -9.59 4.06
N MET A 108 8.56 -8.69 3.94
CA MET A 108 8.35 -7.25 4.11
C MET A 108 7.35 -6.68 3.09
N MET A 109 7.43 -7.13 1.83
CA MET A 109 6.47 -6.74 0.79
C MET A 109 5.06 -7.27 1.08
N GLN A 110 4.95 -8.54 1.49
CA GLN A 110 3.66 -9.13 1.84
C GLN A 110 3.00 -8.42 3.03
N ASP A 111 3.78 -8.10 4.05
CA ASP A 111 3.31 -7.38 5.24
C ASP A 111 2.87 -5.94 4.88
N THR A 112 3.66 -5.26 4.06
CA THR A 112 3.31 -3.94 3.49
C THR A 112 1.98 -3.96 2.74
N LEU A 113 1.77 -4.94 1.86
CA LEU A 113 0.52 -5.09 1.13
C LEU A 113 -0.67 -5.36 2.07
N ARG A 114 -0.46 -6.18 3.10
CA ARG A 114 -1.48 -6.44 4.13
C ARG A 114 -1.89 -5.16 4.84
N PHE A 115 -0.93 -4.36 5.30
CA PHE A 115 -1.21 -3.08 5.96
C PHE A 115 -1.91 -2.10 5.03
N LEU A 116 -1.47 -2.00 3.76
CA LEU A 116 -2.14 -1.15 2.77
C LEU A 116 -3.62 -1.52 2.61
N VAL A 117 -3.94 -2.81 2.48
CA VAL A 117 -5.32 -3.29 2.36
C VAL A 117 -6.13 -2.96 3.62
N GLN A 118 -5.59 -3.30 4.80
CA GLN A 118 -6.27 -3.07 6.07
C GLN A 118 -6.58 -1.60 6.30
N GLU A 119 -5.59 -0.71 6.11
CA GLU A 119 -5.76 0.73 6.25
C GLU A 119 -6.73 1.29 5.20
N SER A 120 -6.65 0.83 3.95
CA SER A 120 -7.57 1.29 2.89
C SER A 120 -9.02 0.94 3.22
N CYS A 121 -9.29 -0.30 3.64
CA CYS A 121 -10.63 -0.74 4.03
C CYS A 121 -11.14 -0.01 5.28
N GLN A 122 -10.31 0.12 6.32
CA GLN A 122 -10.69 0.83 7.54
C GLN A 122 -11.02 2.29 7.26
N ASN A 123 -10.20 2.98 6.48
CA ASN A 123 -10.44 4.37 6.10
C ASN A 123 -11.70 4.53 5.24
N TYR A 124 -11.96 3.58 4.33
CA TYR A 124 -13.18 3.61 3.52
C TYR A 124 -14.44 3.41 4.37
N VAL A 125 -14.44 2.42 5.27
CA VAL A 125 -15.57 2.19 6.20
C VAL A 125 -15.78 3.39 7.11
N ARG A 126 -14.70 3.98 7.64
CA ARG A 126 -14.76 5.19 8.46
C ARG A 126 -15.40 6.35 7.68
N MET A 127 -14.96 6.61 6.46
CA MET A 127 -15.51 7.65 5.60
C MET A 127 -17.04 7.52 5.43
N ILE A 128 -17.53 6.31 5.14
CA ILE A 128 -18.98 6.06 4.98
C ILE A 128 -19.71 6.20 6.32
N THR A 129 -19.16 5.63 7.39
CA THR A 129 -19.80 5.66 8.73
C THR A 129 -19.89 7.09 9.26
N ASP A 130 -18.84 7.89 9.10
CA ASP A 130 -18.79 9.30 9.52
C ASP A 130 -19.84 10.12 8.73
N ALA A 131 -19.97 9.87 7.43
CA ALA A 131 -21.00 10.51 6.60
C ALA A 131 -22.42 10.11 7.01
N CYS A 132 -22.65 8.87 7.44
CA CYS A 132 -23.95 8.37 7.87
C CYS A 132 -24.30 8.73 9.33
N THR A 133 -23.32 9.09 10.16
CA THR A 133 -23.52 9.32 11.60
C THR A 133 -24.65 10.31 11.93
N PRO A 134 -24.82 11.45 11.23
CA PRO A 134 -25.91 12.39 11.51
C PRO A 134 -27.32 11.81 11.33
N ILE A 135 -27.47 10.73 10.58
CA ILE A 135 -28.77 10.15 10.21
C ILE A 135 -29.03 8.77 10.83
N LEU A 136 -28.10 8.22 11.62
CA LEU A 136 -28.25 6.89 12.23
C LEU A 136 -29.44 6.77 13.21
N HIS A 137 -29.93 7.90 13.74
CA HIS A 137 -31.05 7.94 14.68
C HIS A 137 -32.43 7.99 13.99
N LEU A 138 -32.47 8.10 12.66
CA LEU A 138 -33.71 8.16 11.90
C LEU A 138 -34.36 6.77 11.86
N LYS A 139 -35.69 6.75 11.98
CA LYS A 139 -36.50 5.53 11.89
C LYS A 139 -36.65 5.08 10.43
N GLU A 140 -36.94 3.79 10.22
CA GLU A 140 -37.13 3.21 8.88
C GLU A 140 -38.28 3.86 8.08
N ASP A 141 -39.28 4.43 8.76
CA ASP A 141 -40.41 5.14 8.15
C ASP A 141 -40.12 6.62 7.84
N PHE A 142 -38.89 7.09 8.09
CA PHE A 142 -38.47 8.45 7.78
C PHE A 142 -38.58 8.76 6.29
N LYS A 143 -39.23 9.88 5.97
CA LYS A 143 -39.38 10.36 4.59
C LYS A 143 -38.58 11.65 4.42
N TRP A 144 -37.65 11.64 3.48
CA TRP A 144 -36.97 12.85 3.04
C TRP A 144 -37.99 13.86 2.49
N ALA A 145 -37.76 15.15 2.75
CA ALA A 145 -38.56 16.22 2.16
C ALA A 145 -38.47 16.09 0.62
N LYS A 146 -39.63 16.09 -0.06
CA LYS A 146 -39.72 15.80 -1.50
C LYS A 146 -38.94 16.79 -2.38
N ASP A 147 -38.74 18.01 -1.90
CA ASP A 147 -38.41 19.14 -2.77
C ASP A 147 -37.05 19.79 -2.46
N ASP A 148 -36.38 19.46 -1.34
CA ASP A 148 -35.11 20.11 -0.98
C ASP A 148 -34.16 19.21 -0.15
N LEU A 149 -33.28 18.51 -0.87
CA LEU A 149 -32.15 17.76 -0.27
C LEU A 149 -30.92 18.66 -0.06
N THR A 150 -30.89 19.83 -0.70
CA THR A 150 -29.80 20.81 -0.64
C THR A 150 -29.72 21.51 0.71
N ASN A 151 -30.86 21.83 1.32
CA ASN A 151 -30.95 22.45 2.64
C ASN A 151 -31.31 21.44 3.75
N SER A 152 -30.80 20.20 3.64
CA SER A 152 -31.01 19.17 4.66
C SER A 152 -30.59 19.66 6.06
N PRO A 153 -31.39 19.40 7.12
CA PRO A 153 -30.98 19.67 8.50
C PRO A 153 -29.83 18.75 8.94
N TYR A 154 -29.64 17.62 8.25
CA TYR A 154 -28.54 16.68 8.47
C TYR A 154 -27.36 17.08 7.59
N LYS A 155 -26.49 17.93 8.14
CA LYS A 155 -25.26 18.34 7.47
C LYS A 155 -24.16 17.30 7.73
N PRO A 156 -23.27 17.05 6.75
CA PRO A 156 -22.09 16.24 7.00
C PRO A 156 -21.24 16.86 8.13
N PRO A 157 -20.48 16.05 8.87
CA PRO A 157 -19.52 16.56 9.86
C PRO A 157 -18.63 17.62 9.22
N LYS A 158 -18.35 18.72 9.94
CA LYS A 158 -17.37 19.70 9.46
C LYS A 158 -15.99 19.02 9.50
N ASN A 159 -15.33 18.94 8.34
CA ASN A 159 -13.93 18.54 8.23
C ASN A 159 -13.02 19.49 9.01
#